data_AF-A0A379F0D9-F1
#
_entry.id   AF-A0A379F0D9-F1
#
_cell.length_a   1.000
_cell.length_b   1.000
_cell.length_c   1.000
_cell.angle_alpha   90.00
_cell.angle_beta   90.00
_cell.angle_gamma   90.00
#
_symmetry.space_group_name_H-M   'P 1'
#
loop_
_entity.id
_entity.type
_entity.pdbx_description
1 polymer ?
#
loop_
_entity_poly.entity_id
_entity_poly.type
_entity_poly.pdbx_seq_one_letter_code
_entity_poly.pdbx_strand_id
1 'polypeptide(L)'
;MKKSLFLFISCCVITMFLTSCHKEAELTPEQEKTIAVRKLYYGQILGQWYYYEQDATSYNYIAYNFKPKGMLETHKKEAVRKQIANGATATYSDWEVKTDTIIKGKWDLGWEEEYGEMYLSTSEEDGKGHSVVQLHGLEYVNQYEMVLKYFGTGNHSMLFKRGTSTPTI
;
A
#
# COMPACT_ATOMS: atom_id res chain seq x y z
N MET A 1 5.63 63.35 -32.98
CA MET A 1 6.11 62.44 -31.93
C MET A 1 4.94 61.90 -31.08
N LYS A 2 4.13 60.96 -31.59
CA LYS A 2 3.00 60.37 -30.83
C LYS A 2 2.80 58.86 -31.03
N LYS A 3 3.59 58.21 -31.88
CA LYS A 3 3.46 56.77 -32.19
C LYS A 3 4.44 55.86 -31.44
N SER A 4 5.46 56.42 -30.78
CA SER A 4 6.50 55.64 -30.10
C SER A 4 6.24 55.38 -28.61
N LEU A 5 5.22 56.02 -28.02
CA LEU A 5 4.91 55.90 -26.59
C LEU A 5 3.93 54.74 -26.29
N PHE A 6 3.11 54.33 -27.27
CA PHE A 6 2.14 53.25 -27.11
C PHE A 6 2.78 51.85 -27.08
N LEU A 7 3.96 51.68 -27.70
CA LEU A 7 4.68 50.40 -27.73
C LEU A 7 5.40 50.08 -26.40
N PHE A 8 5.76 51.08 -25.61
CA PHE A 8 6.41 50.85 -24.32
C PHE A 8 5.41 50.50 -23.21
N ILE A 9 4.21 51.07 -23.23
CA ILE A 9 3.18 50.79 -22.22
C ILE A 9 2.57 49.39 -22.43
N SER A 10 2.51 48.90 -23.68
CA SER A 10 2.02 47.54 -23.96
C SER A 10 3.01 46.43 -23.55
N CYS A 11 4.30 46.73 -23.38
CA CYS A 11 5.30 45.73 -23.01
C CYS A 11 5.39 45.53 -21.50
N CYS A 12 5.16 46.58 -20.70
CA CYS A 12 5.21 46.50 -19.24
C CYS A 12 4.03 45.75 -18.60
N VAL A 13 2.86 45.70 -19.26
CA VAL A 13 1.68 44.98 -18.74
C VAL A 13 1.84 43.47 -18.91
N ILE A 14 2.51 43.01 -19.98
CA ILE A 14 2.70 41.57 -20.24
C ILE A 14 3.74 40.96 -19.28
N THR A 15 4.73 41.74 -18.83
CA THR A 15 5.70 41.28 -17.82
C THR A 15 5.12 41.13 -16.42
N MET A 16 4.07 41.89 -16.05
CA MET A 16 3.41 41.73 -14.73
C MET A 16 2.52 40.48 -14.63
N PHE A 17 2.05 39.94 -15.75
CA PHE A 17 1.32 38.66 -15.75
C PHE A 17 2.23 37.43 -15.66
N LEU A 18 3.52 37.57 -15.97
CA LEU A 18 4.50 36.47 -15.87
C LEU A 18 5.16 36.38 -14.47
N THR A 19 5.01 37.40 -13.64
CA THR A 19 5.37 37.35 -12.21
C THR A 19 4.17 37.01 -11.33
N SER A 20 3.18 36.29 -11.88
CA SER A 20 2.34 35.42 -11.06
C SER A 20 3.27 34.39 -10.41
N CYS A 21 3.96 34.81 -9.35
CA CYS A 21 4.48 33.95 -8.32
C CYS A 21 3.27 33.15 -7.87
N HIS A 22 3.06 32.00 -8.49
CA HIS A 22 2.36 30.92 -7.85
C HIS A 22 3.16 30.68 -6.58
N LYS A 23 2.73 31.30 -5.47
CA LYS A 23 3.22 30.92 -4.15
C LYS A 23 2.96 29.43 -4.09
N GLU A 24 4.02 28.63 -4.20
CA GLU A 24 3.89 27.19 -4.05
C GLU A 24 3.11 26.97 -2.75
N ALA A 25 2.01 26.21 -2.83
CA ALA A 25 1.18 25.98 -1.68
C ALA A 25 2.07 25.44 -0.56
N GLU A 26 2.06 26.11 0.60
CA GLU A 26 2.80 25.63 1.77
C GLU A 26 2.28 24.24 2.12
N LEU A 27 3.20 23.29 2.27
CA LEU A 27 2.84 21.92 2.60
C LEU A 27 2.30 21.87 4.03
N THR A 28 1.31 21.03 4.27
CA THR A 28 0.90 20.69 5.63
C THR A 28 1.97 19.81 6.30
N PRO A 29 2.05 19.80 7.65
CA PRO A 29 2.97 18.90 8.35
C PRO A 29 2.81 17.42 7.95
N GLU A 30 1.57 16.97 7.72
CA GLU A 30 1.28 15.62 7.22
C GLU A 30 1.85 15.37 5.82
N GLN A 31 1.76 16.34 4.90
CA GLN A 31 2.34 16.24 3.56
C GLN A 31 3.86 16.16 3.62
N GLU A 32 4.50 16.98 4.45
CA GLU A 32 5.95 16.95 4.67
C GLU A 32 6.41 15.59 5.20
N LYS A 33 5.70 15.05 6.21
CA LYS A 33 5.99 13.72 6.76
C LYS A 33 5.74 12.62 5.74
N THR A 34 4.66 12.69 4.97
CA THR A 34 4.38 11.74 3.89
C THR A 34 5.51 11.70 2.86
N ILE A 35 6.04 12.86 2.47
CA ILE A 35 7.22 12.95 1.57
C ILE A 35 8.43 12.29 2.21
N ALA A 36 8.70 12.55 3.49
CA ALA A 36 9.82 11.94 4.21
C ALA A 36 9.70 10.41 4.31
N VAL A 37 8.52 9.91 4.66
CA VAL A 37 8.21 8.47 4.74
C VAL A 37 8.41 7.80 3.38
N ARG A 38 7.88 8.38 2.29
CA ARG A 38 8.09 7.87 0.92
C ARG A 38 9.56 7.83 0.55
N LYS A 39 10.32 8.89 0.85
CA LYS A 39 11.76 8.95 0.56
C LYS A 39 12.55 7.85 1.26
N LEU A 40 12.16 7.49 2.48
CA LEU A 40 12.87 6.48 3.29
C LEU A 40 12.50 5.05 2.90
N TYR A 41 11.22 4.75 2.67
CA TYR A 41 10.74 3.37 2.63
C TYR A 41 10.27 2.90 1.26
N TYR A 42 10.04 3.79 0.28
CA TYR A 42 9.51 3.40 -1.02
C TYR A 42 10.33 2.28 -1.68
N GLY A 43 11.65 2.45 -1.75
CA GLY A 43 12.54 1.44 -2.34
C GLY A 43 12.61 0.15 -1.54
N GLN A 44 12.42 0.21 -0.21
CA GLN A 44 12.44 -0.97 0.65
C GLN A 44 11.18 -1.82 0.50
N ILE A 45 10.03 -1.19 0.22
CA ILE A 45 8.75 -1.86 0.03
C ILE A 45 8.66 -2.58 -1.31
N LEU A 46 9.32 -2.08 -2.35
CA LEU A 46 9.29 -2.69 -3.68
C LEU A 46 9.67 -4.18 -3.65
N GLY A 47 9.01 -4.96 -4.50
CA GLY A 47 9.21 -6.38 -4.65
C GLY A 47 8.14 -7.22 -3.95
N GLN A 48 8.47 -8.50 -3.80
CA GLN A 48 7.53 -9.52 -3.35
C GLN A 48 7.65 -9.76 -1.85
N TRP A 49 6.49 -9.89 -1.21
CA TRP A 49 6.33 -10.12 0.21
C TRP A 49 5.22 -11.12 0.42
N TYR A 50 5.37 -12.02 1.37
CA TYR A 50 4.31 -12.96 1.72
C TYR A 50 4.12 -13.08 3.21
N TYR A 51 2.89 -13.35 3.59
CA TYR A 51 2.43 -13.65 4.93
C TYR A 51 1.50 -14.86 4.85
N TYR A 52 1.55 -15.73 5.86
CA TYR A 52 0.55 -16.75 6.02
C TYR A 52 0.32 -17.06 7.49
N GLU A 53 -0.91 -17.45 7.78
CA GLU A 53 -1.32 -18.06 9.04
C GLU A 53 -1.92 -19.42 8.74
N GLN A 54 -1.61 -20.38 9.59
CA GLN A 54 -2.16 -21.71 9.49
C GLN A 54 -2.45 -22.22 10.89
N ASP A 55 -3.69 -22.67 11.09
CA ASP A 55 -4.07 -23.46 12.24
C ASP A 55 -4.40 -24.90 11.81
N ALA A 56 -5.01 -25.67 12.71
CA ALA A 56 -5.35 -27.07 12.46
C ALA A 56 -6.35 -27.27 11.31
N THR A 57 -7.17 -26.27 10.98
CA THR A 57 -8.32 -26.35 10.06
C THR A 57 -8.40 -25.22 9.04
N SER A 58 -7.61 -24.15 9.22
CA SER A 58 -7.60 -22.98 8.35
C SER A 58 -6.19 -22.65 7.88
N TYR A 59 -6.11 -22.13 6.67
CA TYR A 59 -4.90 -21.62 6.06
C TYR A 59 -5.26 -20.34 5.31
N ASN A 60 -4.59 -19.24 5.66
CA ASN A 60 -4.72 -17.94 5.01
C ASN A 60 -3.35 -17.50 4.54
N TYR A 61 -3.23 -17.18 3.26
CA TYR A 61 -2.02 -16.68 2.64
C TYR A 61 -2.33 -15.42 1.85
N ILE A 62 -1.45 -14.44 2.01
CA ILE A 62 -1.46 -13.22 1.23
C ILE A 62 -0.03 -12.89 0.81
N ALA A 63 0.14 -12.61 -0.47
CA ALA A 63 1.38 -12.05 -0.97
C ALA A 63 1.15 -10.80 -1.78
N TYR A 64 2.01 -9.82 -1.56
CA TYR A 64 2.02 -8.55 -2.26
C TYR A 64 3.25 -8.47 -3.16
N ASN A 65 3.05 -8.02 -4.38
CA ASN A 65 4.10 -7.65 -5.30
C ASN A 65 4.00 -6.14 -5.57
N PHE A 66 4.71 -5.35 -4.75
CA PHE A 66 4.73 -3.90 -4.86
C PHE A 66 5.65 -3.47 -6.01
N LYS A 67 5.06 -2.88 -7.04
CA LYS A 67 5.77 -2.41 -8.24
C LYS A 67 5.87 -0.88 -8.24
N PRO A 68 6.83 -0.31 -8.99
CA PRO A 68 6.95 1.13 -9.14
C PRO A 68 5.65 1.80 -9.58
N LYS A 69 5.53 3.10 -9.29
CA LYS A 69 4.35 3.95 -9.60
C LYS A 69 3.04 3.46 -8.94
N GLY A 70 3.15 2.87 -7.75
CA GLY A 70 2.00 2.47 -6.95
C GLY A 70 1.20 1.31 -7.56
N MET A 71 1.81 0.47 -8.39
CA MET A 71 1.15 -0.72 -8.95
C MET A 71 1.30 -1.91 -8.02
N LEU A 72 0.22 -2.66 -7.80
CA LEU A 72 0.18 -3.81 -6.91
C LEU A 72 -0.38 -5.04 -7.63
N GLU A 73 0.21 -6.20 -7.36
CA GLU A 73 -0.45 -7.49 -7.55
C GLU A 73 -0.52 -8.19 -6.18
N THR A 74 -1.71 -8.68 -5.84
CA THR A 74 -1.96 -9.41 -4.60
C THR A 74 -2.35 -10.84 -4.94
N HIS A 75 -1.66 -11.82 -4.38
CA HIS A 75 -2.07 -13.22 -4.41
C HIS A 75 -2.74 -13.55 -3.08
N LYS A 76 -4.02 -13.94 -3.13
CA LYS A 76 -4.76 -14.44 -1.96
C LYS A 76 -5.02 -15.92 -2.13
N LYS A 77 -4.70 -16.70 -1.10
CA LYS A 77 -5.03 -18.11 -1.03
C LYS A 77 -5.62 -18.45 0.33
N GLU A 78 -6.81 -19.03 0.31
CA GLU A 78 -7.54 -19.46 1.51
C GLU A 78 -7.93 -20.91 1.33
N ALA A 79 -7.64 -21.73 2.34
CA ALA A 79 -8.05 -23.13 2.34
C ALA A 79 -8.53 -23.53 3.73
N VAL A 80 -9.46 -24.49 3.75
CA VAL A 80 -10.02 -25.03 4.97
C VAL A 80 -10.03 -26.55 4.91
N ARG A 81 -10.00 -27.21 6.06
CA ARG A 81 -10.20 -28.66 6.16
C ARG A 81 -11.03 -28.99 7.40
N LYS A 82 -11.70 -30.14 7.37
CA LYS A 82 -12.58 -30.58 8.45
C LYS A 82 -11.86 -31.56 9.35
N GLN A 83 -12.09 -31.46 10.65
CA GLN A 83 -11.72 -32.52 11.59
C GLN A 83 -12.71 -33.69 11.44
N ILE A 84 -12.21 -34.90 11.24
CA ILE A 84 -13.00 -36.10 10.94
C ILE A 84 -13.27 -36.94 12.20
N ALA A 85 -12.29 -37.11 13.08
CA ALA A 85 -12.45 -37.93 14.28
C ALA A 85 -11.79 -37.31 15.53
N ASN A 86 -12.46 -37.50 16.67
CA ASN A 86 -11.99 -37.14 18.02
C ASN A 86 -11.50 -38.39 18.75
N GLY A 87 -10.35 -38.92 18.33
CA GLY A 87 -9.59 -39.93 19.08
C GLY A 87 -8.41 -39.30 19.83
N ALA A 88 -7.47 -40.13 20.30
CA ALA A 88 -6.21 -39.65 20.90
C ALA A 88 -5.34 -38.82 19.94
N THR A 89 -5.58 -38.96 18.63
CA THR A 89 -4.99 -38.13 17.56
C THR A 89 -6.12 -37.64 16.66
N ALA A 90 -6.24 -36.33 16.50
CA ALA A 90 -7.18 -35.73 15.56
C ALA A 90 -6.78 -36.10 14.13
N THR A 91 -7.76 -36.52 13.32
CA THR A 91 -7.60 -36.72 11.88
C THR A 91 -8.36 -35.64 11.14
N TYR A 92 -7.82 -35.18 10.02
CA TYR A 92 -8.37 -34.09 9.22
C TYR A 92 -8.60 -34.57 7.77
N SER A 93 -9.57 -33.96 7.10
CA SER A 93 -9.76 -34.13 5.65
C SER A 93 -8.61 -33.49 4.87
N ASP A 94 -8.60 -33.74 3.57
CA ASP A 94 -7.81 -32.95 2.63
C ASP A 94 -8.23 -31.47 2.70
N TRP A 95 -7.30 -30.60 2.32
CA TRP A 95 -7.54 -29.17 2.19
C TRP A 95 -8.50 -28.89 1.03
N GLU A 96 -9.53 -28.09 1.31
CA GLU A 96 -10.41 -27.52 0.31
C GLU A 96 -10.02 -26.06 0.09
N VAL A 97 -9.50 -25.76 -1.11
CA VAL A 97 -9.17 -24.39 -1.51
C VAL A 97 -10.45 -23.61 -1.77
N LYS A 98 -10.65 -22.52 -1.03
CA LYS A 98 -11.80 -21.61 -1.16
C LYS A 98 -11.50 -20.44 -2.08
N THR A 99 -10.29 -19.92 -1.96
CA THR A 99 -9.80 -18.78 -2.74
C THR A 99 -8.39 -19.10 -3.20
N ASP A 100 -8.09 -18.87 -4.48
CA ASP A 100 -6.74 -18.85 -5.03
C ASP A 100 -6.73 -17.91 -6.23
N THR A 101 -6.46 -16.62 -5.97
CA THR A 101 -6.65 -15.56 -6.95
C THR A 101 -5.51 -14.55 -6.92
N ILE A 102 -5.17 -14.04 -8.11
CA ILE A 102 -4.27 -12.92 -8.29
C ILE A 102 -5.10 -11.70 -8.68
N ILE A 103 -5.00 -10.64 -7.88
CA ILE A 103 -5.78 -9.41 -8.01
C ILE A 103 -4.82 -8.26 -8.31
N LYS A 104 -5.20 -7.40 -9.25
CA LYS A 104 -4.46 -6.16 -9.54
C LYS A 104 -5.02 -5.02 -8.71
N GLY A 105 -4.15 -4.08 -8.37
CA GLY A 105 -4.59 -2.82 -7.80
C GLY A 105 -3.45 -1.85 -7.59
N LYS A 106 -3.56 -1.04 -6.53
CA LYS A 106 -2.62 0.03 -6.24
C LYS A 106 -2.07 -0.07 -4.84
N TRP A 107 -0.96 0.61 -4.61
CA TRP A 107 -0.43 0.82 -3.27
C TRP A 107 0.10 2.24 -3.13
N ASP A 108 0.06 2.75 -1.90
CA ASP A 108 0.67 4.02 -1.54
C ASP A 108 1.21 3.97 -0.11
N LEU A 109 2.09 4.90 0.24
CA LEU A 109 2.69 5.02 1.55
C LEU A 109 2.59 6.46 2.03
N GLY A 110 2.34 6.66 3.33
CA GLY A 110 2.35 8.01 3.89
C GLY A 110 2.35 8.04 5.40
N TRP A 111 2.05 9.22 5.92
CA TRP A 111 1.85 9.48 7.34
C TRP A 111 0.42 9.92 7.56
N GLU A 112 -0.21 9.42 8.61
CA GLU A 112 -1.53 9.89 9.04
C GLU A 112 -1.38 10.62 10.38
N GLU A 113 -1.72 11.91 10.39
CA GLU A 113 -1.53 12.75 11.56
C GLU A 113 -2.48 12.38 12.70
N GLU A 114 -3.71 11.96 12.37
CA GLU A 114 -4.72 11.55 13.36
C GLU A 114 -4.23 10.42 14.26
N TYR A 115 -3.53 9.43 13.68
CA TYR A 115 -3.02 8.28 14.44
C TYR A 115 -1.55 8.44 14.84
N GLY A 116 -0.82 9.39 14.25
CA GLY A 116 0.61 9.52 14.45
C GLY A 116 1.38 8.30 13.95
N GLU A 117 0.94 7.71 12.84
CA GLU A 117 1.48 6.46 12.31
C GLU A 117 1.80 6.56 10.82
N MET A 118 2.81 5.79 10.40
CA MET A 118 3.04 5.53 8.97
C MET A 118 2.00 4.53 8.48
N TYR A 119 1.45 4.77 7.29
CA TYR A 119 0.54 3.82 6.65
C TYR A 119 1.13 3.25 5.37
N LEU A 120 0.79 2.01 5.09
CA LEU A 120 0.86 1.38 3.77
C LEU A 120 -0.56 1.07 3.33
N SER A 121 -1.03 1.72 2.26
CA SER A 121 -2.33 1.45 1.68
C SER A 121 -2.19 0.46 0.54
N THR A 122 -3.15 -0.46 0.43
CA THR A 122 -3.29 -1.37 -0.70
C THR A 122 -4.72 -1.28 -1.20
N SER A 123 -4.91 -1.35 -2.52
CA SER A 123 -6.23 -1.41 -3.10
C SER A 123 -6.38 -2.62 -4.01
N GLU A 124 -7.62 -3.08 -4.12
CA GLU A 124 -8.03 -4.12 -5.04
C GLU A 124 -9.15 -3.59 -5.93
N GLU A 125 -9.04 -3.79 -7.24
CA GLU A 125 -10.10 -3.44 -8.18
C GLU A 125 -11.17 -4.55 -8.18
N ASP A 126 -12.42 -4.19 -7.90
CA ASP A 126 -13.55 -5.15 -7.79
C ASP A 126 -14.11 -5.62 -9.15
N GLY A 127 -13.44 -5.26 -10.24
CA GLY A 127 -13.88 -5.53 -11.62
C GLY A 127 -15.09 -4.71 -12.08
N LYS A 128 -15.69 -3.89 -11.22
CA LYS A 128 -16.81 -2.97 -11.50
C LYS A 128 -16.36 -1.50 -11.53
N GLY A 129 -15.06 -1.26 -11.43
CA GLY A 129 -14.46 0.08 -11.40
C GLY A 129 -14.39 0.69 -10.01
N HIS A 130 -14.75 -0.04 -8.94
CA HIS A 130 -14.49 0.39 -7.57
C HIS A 130 -13.16 -0.17 -7.09
N SER A 131 -12.52 0.56 -6.19
CA SER A 131 -11.34 0.12 -5.45
C SER A 131 -11.71 -0.07 -3.99
N VAL A 132 -11.49 -1.28 -3.47
CA VAL A 132 -11.53 -1.52 -2.03
C VAL A 132 -10.14 -1.20 -1.50
N VAL A 133 -10.04 -0.16 -0.67
CA VAL A 133 -8.77 0.28 -0.07
C VAL A 133 -8.66 -0.30 1.33
N GLN A 134 -7.54 -0.94 1.60
CA GLN A 134 -7.10 -1.33 2.94
C GLN A 134 -5.96 -0.42 3.37
N LEU A 135 -6.03 0.04 4.61
CA LEU A 135 -4.99 0.85 5.24
C LEU A 135 -4.33 -0.02 6.32
N HIS A 136 -3.01 -0.15 6.24
CA HIS A 136 -2.20 -0.88 7.22
C HIS A 136 -1.27 0.08 7.93
N GLY A 137 -1.01 -0.13 9.21
CA GLY A 137 0.08 0.55 9.90
C GLY A 137 1.41 -0.07 9.48
N LEU A 138 2.34 0.72 8.96
CA LEU A 138 3.69 0.25 8.68
C LEU A 138 4.55 0.43 9.93
N GLU A 139 4.89 -0.68 10.59
CA GLU A 139 5.72 -0.64 11.80
C GLU A 139 7.20 -0.55 11.45
N TYR A 140 7.67 -1.44 10.56
CA TYR A 140 8.99 -1.33 9.93
C TYR A 140 9.08 -2.16 8.65
N VAL A 141 10.12 -1.88 7.86
CA VAL A 141 10.53 -2.69 6.70
C VAL A 141 12.05 -2.67 6.60
N ASN A 142 12.64 -3.82 6.22
CA ASN A 142 14.06 -3.96 5.90
C ASN A 142 14.23 -4.90 4.69
N GLN A 143 15.46 -5.34 4.39
CA GLN A 143 15.72 -6.20 3.24
C GLN A 143 15.04 -7.59 3.30
N TYR A 144 14.69 -8.09 4.49
CA TYR A 144 14.15 -9.44 4.71
C TYR A 144 12.70 -9.46 5.17
N GLU A 145 12.29 -8.44 5.94
CA GLU A 145 11.04 -8.48 6.71
C GLU A 145 10.30 -7.14 6.62
N MET A 146 8.97 -7.23 6.64
CA MET A 146 8.06 -6.09 6.73
C MET A 146 6.98 -6.43 7.74
N VAL A 147 6.72 -5.54 8.69
CA VAL A 147 5.65 -5.71 9.67
C VAL A 147 4.55 -4.71 9.41
N LEU A 148 3.37 -5.26 9.14
CA LEU A 148 2.13 -4.51 8.97
C LEU A 148 1.20 -4.80 10.13
N LYS A 149 0.50 -3.80 10.64
CA LYS A 149 -0.52 -3.97 11.68
C LYS A 149 -1.88 -3.46 11.20
N TYR A 150 -2.96 -3.88 11.87
CA TYR A 150 -4.24 -3.22 11.65
C TYR A 150 -4.15 -1.74 12.03
N PHE A 151 -4.49 -0.89 11.07
CA PHE A 151 -4.36 0.55 11.22
C PHE A 151 -5.26 1.08 12.34
N GLY A 152 -4.75 2.03 13.13
CA GLY A 152 -5.47 2.66 14.23
C GLY A 152 -5.74 1.79 15.47
N THR A 153 -5.62 0.46 15.38
CA THR A 153 -5.90 -0.46 16.49
C THR A 153 -4.66 -1.19 17.03
N GLY A 154 -3.68 -1.51 16.17
CA GLY A 154 -2.41 -2.12 16.56
C GLY A 154 -2.49 -3.52 17.19
N ASN A 155 -3.66 -4.12 17.31
CA ASN A 155 -3.88 -5.35 18.09
C ASN A 155 -3.42 -6.64 17.39
N HIS A 156 -3.02 -6.55 16.12
CA HIS A 156 -2.55 -7.68 15.34
C HIS A 156 -1.48 -7.20 14.35
N SER A 157 -0.31 -7.85 14.41
CA SER A 157 0.83 -7.59 13.55
C SER A 157 1.10 -8.80 12.67
N MET A 158 1.22 -8.55 11.37
CA MET A 158 1.52 -9.52 10.33
C MET A 158 2.98 -9.36 9.92
N LEU A 159 3.77 -10.41 10.10
CA LEU A 159 5.18 -10.43 9.72
C LEU A 159 5.34 -10.98 8.30
N PHE A 160 5.47 -10.10 7.33
CA PHE A 160 5.74 -10.45 5.95
C PHE A 160 7.23 -10.78 5.76
N LYS A 161 7.49 -11.82 5.00
CA LYS A 161 8.83 -12.23 4.56
C LYS A 161 9.05 -11.86 3.11
N ARG A 162 10.30 -11.49 2.77
CA ARG A 162 10.70 -11.15 1.40
C ARG A 162 10.65 -12.37 0.47
N GLY A 163 10.20 -12.15 -0.76
CA GLY A 163 10.22 -13.13 -1.86
C GLY A 163 8.85 -13.73 -2.15
N THR A 164 8.86 -14.82 -2.92
CA THR A 164 7.69 -15.66 -3.15
C THR A 164 7.79 -16.91 -2.31
N SER A 165 6.86 -17.09 -1.40
CA SER A 165 6.53 -18.43 -0.94
C SER A 165 5.32 -18.88 -1.73
N THR A 166 5.37 -20.05 -2.33
CA THR A 166 4.16 -20.80 -2.72
C THR A 166 4.07 -21.95 -1.73
N PRO A 167 3.41 -21.78 -0.57
CA PRO A 167 3.25 -22.89 0.34
C PRO A 167 2.40 -23.95 -0.34
N THR A 168 2.98 -25.13 -0.52
CA THR A 168 2.23 -26.35 -0.83
C THR A 168 1.48 -26.75 0.43
N ILE A 169 0.17 -26.53 0.41
CA ILE A 169 -0.80 -27.14 1.31
C ILE A 169 -1.44 -28.35 0.64
#